data_AF-A0A3B9WXN0-F1
#
_entry.id   AF-A0A3B9WXN0-F1
#
_cell.length_a   1.000
_cell.length_b   1.000
_cell.length_c   1.000
_cell.angle_alpha   90.00
_cell.angle_beta   90.00
_cell.angle_gamma   90.00
#
_symmetry.space_group_name_H-M   'P 1'
#
loop_
_entity.id
_entity.type
_entity.pdbx_description
1 polymer ?
#
loop_
_entity_poly.entity_id
_entity_poly.type
_entity_poly.pdbx_seq_one_letter_code
_entity_poly.pdbx_strand_id
1 'polypeptide(L)'
;DIRGNNNLSLKEKWQDGPKNYLGLTIHGFPNLFTITGPGSPSVLANMIVAIEQHVDWVAACLSYLRDNSKHSIEAEGAAEESWIQRVNDIAETTIYSSGCNAWYTGANIPGKPRIFMPYLGYPSYVEKCERVAEQGYSGFKIS
;
A
#
# COMPACT_ATOMS: atom_id res chain seq x y z
N ASP A 1 16.21 -11.14 1.74
CA ASP A 1 15.86 -11.08 0.31
C ASP A 1 14.41 -11.53 0.20
N ILE A 2 13.47 -10.61 -0.08
CA ILE A 2 12.04 -10.92 -0.17
C ILE A 2 11.72 -11.22 -1.63
N ARG A 3 11.12 -12.38 -1.90
CA ARG A 3 10.80 -12.85 -3.24
C ARG A 3 9.34 -13.22 -3.37
N GLY A 4 8.73 -12.77 -4.45
CA GLY A 4 7.34 -13.05 -4.81
C GLY A 4 7.23 -14.16 -5.84
N ASN A 5 6.12 -14.15 -6.57
CA ASN A 5 5.85 -15.02 -7.70
C ASN A 5 6.99 -14.94 -8.73
N ASN A 6 7.30 -16.08 -9.37
CA ASN A 6 8.37 -16.19 -10.37
C ASN A 6 9.73 -15.68 -9.90
N ASN A 7 10.01 -15.78 -8.59
CA ASN A 7 11.27 -15.38 -7.96
C ASN A 7 11.57 -13.86 -8.06
N LEU A 8 10.57 -13.03 -8.39
CA LEU A 8 10.69 -11.58 -8.48
C LEU A 8 11.17 -10.98 -7.15
N SER A 9 12.29 -10.26 -7.15
CA SER A 9 12.76 -9.59 -5.94
C SER A 9 11.90 -8.36 -5.65
N LEU A 10 11.54 -8.16 -4.37
CA LEU A 10 10.86 -6.93 -3.97
C LEU A 10 11.71 -5.68 -4.25
N LYS A 11 13.03 -5.82 -4.13
CA LYS A 11 13.98 -4.73 -4.44
C LYS A 11 13.91 -4.34 -5.92
N GLU A 12 13.81 -5.33 -6.81
CA GLU A 12 13.67 -5.09 -8.26
C GLU A 12 12.32 -4.46 -8.56
N LYS A 13 11.23 -4.98 -7.99
CA LYS A 13 9.87 -4.41 -8.18
C LYS A 13 9.78 -2.94 -7.78
N TRP A 14 10.47 -2.55 -6.70
CA TRP A 14 10.43 -1.19 -6.14
C TRP A 14 11.59 -0.29 -6.57
N GLN A 15 12.38 -0.69 -7.58
CA GLN A 15 13.53 0.10 -8.03
C GLN A 15 13.15 1.53 -8.45
N ASP A 16 11.96 1.67 -9.05
CA ASP A 16 11.41 2.94 -9.55
C ASP A 16 10.42 3.58 -8.55
N GLY A 17 10.40 3.12 -7.29
CA GLY A 17 9.47 3.55 -6.26
C GLY A 17 8.54 2.43 -5.77
N PRO A 18 7.98 2.57 -4.56
CA PRO A 18 7.11 1.57 -3.98
C PRO A 18 5.79 1.49 -4.74
N LYS A 19 5.45 0.29 -5.21
CA LYS A 19 4.15 -0.06 -5.82
C LYS A 19 3.41 -1.01 -4.89
N ASN A 20 2.17 -0.68 -4.57
CA ASN A 20 1.33 -1.41 -3.63
C ASN A 20 -0.15 -1.10 -3.87
N TYR A 21 -1.02 -1.93 -3.32
CA TYR A 21 -2.44 -1.64 -3.18
C TYR A 21 -2.76 -1.30 -1.73
N LEU A 22 -3.41 -0.14 -1.51
CA LEU A 22 -3.81 0.39 -0.21
C LEU A 22 -2.66 0.62 0.79
N GLY A 23 -1.40 0.57 0.37
CA GLY A 23 -0.24 0.54 1.27
C GLY A 23 -0.13 -0.72 2.13
N LEU A 24 -0.91 -1.76 1.79
CA LEU A 24 -1.05 -2.98 2.58
C LEU A 24 -0.48 -4.20 1.86
N THR A 25 -0.60 -4.29 0.54
CA THR A 25 -0.22 -5.47 -0.24
C THR A 25 0.46 -5.10 -1.55
N ILE A 26 1.10 -6.08 -2.19
CA ILE A 26 1.98 -5.84 -3.34
C ILE A 26 1.65 -6.87 -4.42
N HIS A 27 1.34 -6.43 -5.63
CA HIS A 27 1.06 -7.34 -6.75
C HIS A 27 2.29 -8.21 -7.04
N GLY A 28 2.13 -9.50 -7.28
CA GLY A 28 3.24 -10.46 -7.42
C GLY A 28 3.79 -10.98 -6.09
N PHE A 29 3.28 -10.54 -4.93
CA PHE A 29 3.70 -11.00 -3.61
C PHE A 29 2.48 -11.46 -2.80
N PRO A 30 1.92 -12.65 -3.11
CA PRO A 30 0.74 -13.17 -2.42
C PRO A 30 1.02 -13.35 -0.92
N ASN A 31 0.00 -13.11 -0.10
CA ASN A 31 0.03 -13.23 1.37
C ASN A 31 1.08 -12.37 2.09
N LEU A 32 1.71 -11.42 1.39
CA LEU A 32 2.60 -10.43 2.00
C LEU A 32 1.81 -9.17 2.36
N PHE A 33 1.84 -8.80 3.64
CA PHE A 33 1.25 -7.56 4.13
C PHE A 33 2.30 -6.60 4.69
N THR A 34 2.06 -5.31 4.57
CA THR A 34 2.86 -4.24 5.16
C THR A 34 2.05 -3.39 6.12
N ILE A 35 2.64 -3.03 7.27
CA ILE A 35 2.00 -2.17 8.28
C ILE A 35 2.63 -0.79 8.22
N THR A 36 1.81 0.26 8.08
CA THR A 36 2.26 1.67 7.94
C THR A 36 3.32 1.89 6.85
N GLY A 37 3.25 1.13 5.76
CA GLY A 37 4.17 1.22 4.63
C GLY A 37 3.87 2.38 3.66
N PRO A 38 4.70 2.56 2.62
CA PRO A 38 4.40 3.47 1.51
C PRO A 38 3.01 3.19 0.91
N GLY A 39 2.34 4.22 0.39
CA GLY A 39 0.97 4.13 -0.14
C GLY A 39 -0.13 4.08 0.92
N SER A 40 0.22 4.15 2.21
CA SER A 40 -0.69 4.36 3.34
C SER A 40 -0.44 5.73 4.00
N PRO A 41 -1.33 6.21 4.90
CA PRO A 41 -1.11 7.46 5.62
C PRO A 41 0.21 7.49 6.39
N SER A 42 0.60 6.36 6.98
CA SER A 42 1.90 6.17 7.64
C SER A 42 2.25 7.37 8.55
N VAL A 43 3.40 8.00 8.33
CA VAL A 43 3.91 9.15 9.08
C VAL A 43 3.10 10.43 8.98
N LEU A 44 2.10 10.50 8.09
CA LEU A 44 1.19 11.65 7.97
C LEU A 44 -0.09 11.50 8.80
N ALA A 45 -0.23 10.39 9.52
CA ALA A 45 -1.26 10.18 10.53
C ALA A 45 -0.62 9.97 11.91
N ASN A 46 -1.45 9.95 12.96
CA ASN A 46 -1.00 9.38 14.24
C ASN A 46 -0.67 7.90 14.01
N MET A 47 0.63 7.57 14.08
CA MET A 47 1.10 6.24 13.70
C MET A 47 0.48 5.12 14.53
N ILE A 48 0.17 5.33 15.81
CA ILE A 48 -0.47 4.30 16.64
C ILE A 48 -1.86 3.98 16.09
N VAL A 49 -2.64 5.01 15.76
CA VAL A 49 -3.98 4.87 15.19
C VAL A 49 -3.91 4.19 13.82
N ALA A 50 -2.94 4.56 12.98
CA ALA A 50 -2.75 3.92 11.67
C ALA A 50 -2.30 2.44 11.81
N ILE A 51 -1.45 2.13 12.80
CA ILE A 51 -1.03 0.75 13.08
C ILE A 51 -2.23 -0.10 13.50
N GLU A 52 -3.04 0.37 14.45
CA GLU A 52 -4.24 -0.34 14.91
C GLU A 52 -5.18 -0.61 13.74
N GLN A 53 -5.46 0.40 12.92
CA GLN A 53 -6.32 0.23 11.74
C GLN A 53 -5.76 -0.77 10.72
N HIS A 54 -4.46 -0.74 10.42
CA HIS A 54 -3.84 -1.72 9.52
C HIS A 54 -3.89 -3.14 10.09
N VAL A 55 -3.60 -3.30 11.38
CA VAL A 55 -3.60 -4.60 12.05
C VAL A 55 -5.02 -5.19 12.07
N ASP A 56 -6.01 -4.39 12.43
CA ASP A 56 -7.41 -4.82 12.45
C ASP A 56 -7.91 -5.21 11.05
N TRP A 57 -7.58 -4.41 10.04
CA TRP A 57 -7.95 -4.73 8.65
C TRP A 57 -7.28 -6.02 8.16
N VAL A 58 -5.98 -6.21 8.44
CA VAL A 58 -5.25 -7.44 8.06
C VAL A 58 -5.80 -8.65 8.83
N ALA A 59 -6.09 -8.52 10.13
CA ALA A 59 -6.68 -9.58 10.93
C ALA A 59 -8.06 -9.99 10.39
N ALA A 60 -8.91 -9.01 10.05
CA ALA A 60 -10.21 -9.26 9.42
C ALA A 60 -10.07 -9.95 8.05
N CYS A 61 -9.08 -9.55 7.24
CA CYS A 61 -8.75 -10.20 5.98
C CYS A 61 -8.38 -11.67 6.17
N LEU A 62 -7.50 -11.97 7.12
CA LEU A 62 -7.07 -13.34 7.41
C LEU A 62 -8.22 -14.21 7.94
N SER A 63 -9.11 -13.64 8.75
CA SER A 63 -10.34 -14.32 9.18
C SER A 63 -11.26 -14.61 8.00
N TYR A 64 -11.49 -13.63 7.12
CA TYR A 64 -12.29 -13.83 5.90
C TYR A 64 -11.74 -14.96 5.02
N LEU A 65 -10.42 -15.01 4.79
CA LEU A 65 -9.82 -16.08 4.00
C LEU A 65 -10.06 -17.45 4.65
N ARG A 66 -9.86 -17.54 5.97
CA ARG A 66 -10.08 -18.78 6.74
C ARG A 66 -11.54 -19.25 6.64
N ASP A 67 -12.49 -18.35 6.88
CA ASP A 67 -13.92 -18.66 6.90
C ASP A 67 -14.43 -19.08 5.51
N ASN A 68 -13.78 -18.61 4.45
CA ASN A 68 -14.10 -18.96 3.06
C ASN A 68 -13.19 -20.05 2.46
N SER A 69 -12.37 -20.71 3.29
CA SER A 69 -11.43 -21.77 2.86
C SER A 69 -10.48 -21.34 1.73
N LYS A 70 -10.04 -20.08 1.77
CA LYS A 70 -9.08 -19.46 0.86
C LYS A 70 -7.70 -19.43 1.49
N HIS A 71 -6.67 -19.59 0.68
CA HIS A 71 -5.29 -19.74 1.14
C HIS A 71 -4.34 -18.67 0.59
N SER A 72 -4.77 -17.93 -0.42
CA SER A 72 -4.01 -16.87 -1.04
C SER A 72 -4.85 -15.63 -1.26
N ILE A 73 -4.25 -14.47 -0.98
CA ILE A 73 -4.72 -13.16 -1.41
C ILE A 73 -3.57 -12.38 -2.05
N GLU A 74 -3.83 -11.80 -3.20
CA GLU A 74 -2.85 -11.02 -3.96
C GLU A 74 -3.51 -9.79 -4.56
N ALA A 75 -2.87 -8.62 -4.47
CA ALA A 75 -3.36 -7.43 -5.16
C ALA A 75 -3.39 -7.67 -6.67
N GLU A 76 -4.46 -7.25 -7.33
CA GLU A 76 -4.50 -7.20 -8.79
C GLU A 76 -3.59 -6.07 -9.30
N GLY A 77 -2.91 -6.28 -10.43
CA GLY A 77 -2.01 -5.28 -11.00
C GLY A 77 -2.71 -3.96 -11.31
N ALA A 78 -3.93 -4.01 -11.87
CA ALA A 78 -4.73 -2.82 -12.15
C ALA A 78 -5.15 -2.06 -10.88
N ALA A 79 -5.39 -2.77 -9.77
CA ALA A 79 -5.74 -2.16 -8.49
C ALA A 79 -4.52 -1.44 -7.88
N GLU A 80 -3.34 -2.06 -7.93
CA GLU A 80 -2.06 -1.45 -7.55
C GLU A 80 -1.80 -0.18 -8.38
N GLU A 81 -1.89 -0.24 -9.70
CA GLU A 81 -1.67 0.90 -10.59
C GLU A 81 -2.64 2.05 -10.31
N SER A 82 -3.94 1.75 -10.20
CA SER A 82 -4.97 2.75 -9.89
C SER A 82 -4.74 3.41 -8.52
N TRP A 83 -4.29 2.64 -7.52
CA TRP A 83 -3.98 3.17 -6.20
C TRP A 83 -2.79 4.11 -6.22
N ILE A 84 -1.70 3.73 -6.89
CA ILE A 84 -0.51 4.57 -7.02
C ILE A 84 -0.84 5.86 -7.78
N GLN A 85 -1.64 5.79 -8.84
CA GLN A 85 -2.09 7.00 -9.54
C GLN A 85 -2.86 7.92 -8.60
N ARG A 86 -3.79 7.39 -7.82
CA ARG A 86 -4.56 8.18 -6.83
C ARG A 86 -3.66 8.84 -5.77
N VAL A 87 -2.65 8.13 -5.27
CA VAL A 87 -1.67 8.68 -4.30
C VAL A 87 -0.95 9.88 -4.92
N ASN A 88 -0.48 9.72 -6.16
CA ASN A 88 0.23 10.78 -6.89
C ASN A 88 -0.69 11.97 -7.18
N ASP A 89 -1.89 11.74 -7.69
CA ASP A 89 -2.87 12.79 -8.02
C ASP A 89 -3.17 13.67 -6.79
N ILE A 90 -3.36 13.05 -5.62
CA ILE A 90 -3.61 13.80 -4.39
C ILE A 90 -2.34 14.58 -4.00
N ALA A 91 -1.17 13.96 -4.05
CA ALA A 91 0.09 14.62 -3.71
C ALA A 91 0.35 15.86 -4.59
N GLU A 92 0.05 15.78 -5.88
CA GLU A 92 0.18 16.87 -6.85
C GLU A 92 -0.65 18.11 -6.47
N THR A 93 -1.79 17.94 -5.81
CA THR A 93 -2.63 19.07 -5.33
C THR A 93 -2.09 19.77 -4.08
N THR A 94 -0.96 19.33 -3.53
CA THR A 94 -0.42 19.84 -2.26
C THR A 94 0.99 20.41 -2.40
N ILE A 95 1.45 21.12 -1.38
CA ILE A 95 2.84 21.62 -1.32
C ILE A 95 3.90 20.51 -1.31
N TYR A 96 3.50 19.25 -1.02
CA TYR A 96 4.44 18.13 -0.97
C TYR A 96 5.02 17.78 -2.34
N SER A 97 4.31 18.08 -3.44
CA SER A 97 4.80 17.95 -4.81
C SER A 97 5.72 19.11 -5.23
N SER A 98 5.71 20.23 -4.50
CA SER A 98 6.33 21.51 -4.89
C SER A 98 7.81 21.64 -4.49
N GLY A 99 8.59 20.56 -4.54
CA GLY A 99 10.04 20.60 -4.26
C GLY A 99 10.44 20.41 -2.80
N CYS A 100 9.58 19.81 -1.98
CA CYS A 100 9.93 19.42 -0.61
C CYS A 100 10.99 18.29 -0.61
N ASN A 101 12.20 18.61 -0.16
CA ASN A 101 13.27 17.63 0.05
C ASN A 101 13.09 16.95 1.41
N ALA A 102 12.24 15.93 1.48
CA ALA A 102 12.02 15.15 2.68
C ALA A 102 12.50 13.71 2.50
N TRP A 103 12.75 13.01 3.61
CA TRP A 103 13.12 11.58 3.56
C TRP A 103 12.00 10.72 2.95
N TYR A 104 10.73 11.12 3.12
CA TYR A 104 9.57 10.40 2.57
C TYR A 104 9.37 10.66 1.07
N THR A 105 10.15 11.55 0.45
CA THR A 105 10.24 11.68 -1.00
C THR A 105 11.44 10.95 -1.60
N GLY A 106 12.25 10.26 -0.79
CA GLY A 106 13.49 9.60 -1.23
C GLY A 106 14.65 10.57 -1.48
N ALA A 107 14.44 11.88 -1.29
CA ALA A 107 15.44 12.92 -1.54
C ALA A 107 16.68 12.83 -0.64
N ASN A 108 16.62 12.07 0.46
CA ASN A 108 17.73 11.83 1.37
C ASN A 108 18.73 10.76 0.89
N ILE A 109 18.45 10.03 -0.20
CA ILE A 109 19.33 8.98 -0.72
C ILE A 109 19.78 9.34 -2.14
N PRO A 110 21.08 9.60 -2.37
CA PRO A 110 21.61 9.84 -3.71
C PRO A 110 21.25 8.71 -4.68
N GLY A 111 20.73 9.07 -5.86
CA GLY A 111 20.36 8.11 -6.90
C GLY A 111 18.98 7.45 -6.74
N LYS A 112 18.22 7.72 -5.68
CA LYS A 112 16.83 7.24 -5.57
C LYS A 112 15.84 8.12 -6.33
N PRO A 113 14.79 7.54 -6.91
CA PRO A 113 13.65 8.29 -7.44
C PRO A 113 13.06 9.22 -6.39
N ARG A 114 12.68 10.44 -6.80
CA ARG A 114 12.00 11.40 -5.95
C ARG A 114 10.50 11.23 -6.07
N ILE A 115 9.90 10.43 -5.19
CA ILE A 115 8.48 10.06 -5.26
C ILE A 115 7.86 10.25 -3.90
N PHE A 116 6.71 10.94 -3.86
CA PHE A 116 5.94 11.07 -2.63
C PHE A 116 5.38 9.71 -2.21
N MET A 117 5.90 9.16 -1.11
CA MET A 117 5.57 7.81 -0.66
C MET A 117 4.28 7.67 0.17
N PRO A 118 3.90 8.62 1.06
CA PRO A 118 2.69 8.46 1.88
C PRO A 118 1.40 8.68 1.08
N TYR A 119 0.27 8.21 1.60
CA TYR A 119 -1.06 8.64 1.16
C TYR A 119 -1.53 9.84 1.98
N LEU A 120 -2.01 10.89 1.32
CA LEU A 120 -2.59 12.06 1.99
C LEU A 120 -4.10 11.86 2.17
N GLY A 121 -4.50 11.52 3.39
CA GLY A 121 -5.92 11.43 3.76
C GLY A 121 -6.18 10.53 4.96
N TYR A 122 -6.82 11.09 5.97
CA TYR A 122 -7.40 10.39 7.11
C TYR A 122 -8.60 11.22 7.59
N PRO A 123 -9.83 10.68 7.72
CA PRO A 123 -10.22 9.26 7.76
C PRO A 123 -10.51 8.60 6.39
N SER A 124 -10.45 9.33 5.28
CA SER A 124 -10.82 8.81 3.95
C SER A 124 -10.04 7.56 3.49
N TYR A 125 -8.83 7.36 3.99
CA TYR A 125 -8.08 6.11 3.81
C TYR A 125 -8.79 4.91 4.44
N VAL A 126 -9.27 5.07 5.69
CA VAL A 126 -9.98 4.03 6.44
C VAL A 126 -11.26 3.64 5.71
N GLU A 127 -12.06 4.63 5.31
CA GLU A 127 -13.29 4.41 4.53
C GLU A 127 -13.04 3.66 3.21
N LYS A 128 -11.89 3.91 2.57
CA LYS A 128 -11.49 3.18 1.37
C LYS A 128 -11.15 1.72 1.68
N CYS A 129 -10.39 1.46 2.75
CA CYS A 129 -10.07 0.11 3.20
C CYS A 129 -11.33 -0.68 3.61
N GLU A 130 -12.24 -0.06 4.35
CA GLU A 130 -13.52 -0.65 4.76
C GLU A 130 -14.36 -1.01 3.53
N ARG A 131 -14.54 -0.08 2.59
CA ARG A 131 -15.29 -0.34 1.36
C ARG A 131 -14.71 -1.50 0.56
N VAL A 132 -13.38 -1.62 0.50
CA VAL A 132 -12.73 -2.76 -0.17
C VAL A 132 -13.07 -4.07 0.53
N ALA A 133 -13.02 -4.12 1.87
CA ALA A 133 -13.36 -5.31 2.64
C ALA A 133 -14.86 -5.67 2.51
N GLU A 134 -15.77 -4.69 2.59
CA GLU A 134 -17.22 -4.86 2.41
C GLU A 134 -17.58 -5.42 1.03
N GLN A 135 -16.79 -5.10 0.01
CA GLN A 135 -16.96 -5.59 -1.37
C GLN A 135 -16.24 -6.92 -1.62
N GLY A 136 -15.99 -7.71 -0.56
CA GLY A 136 -15.33 -9.00 -0.67
C GLY A 136 -13.86 -8.91 -1.05
N TYR A 137 -13.17 -7.88 -0.55
CA TYR A 137 -11.78 -7.53 -0.89
C TYR A 137 -11.61 -7.21 -2.38
N SER A 138 -12.42 -6.27 -2.88
CA SER A 138 -12.32 -5.80 -4.27
C SER A 138 -10.90 -5.34 -4.64
N GLY A 139 -10.42 -5.66 -5.84
CA GLY A 139 -9.04 -5.35 -6.27
C GLY A 139 -8.01 -6.38 -5.79
N PHE A 140 -8.46 -7.50 -5.22
CA PHE A 140 -7.64 -8.65 -4.88
C PHE A 140 -8.09 -9.90 -5.63
N LYS A 141 -7.11 -10.70 -6.05
CA LYS A 141 -7.32 -12.09 -6.45
C LYS A 141 -7.24 -12.97 -5.21
N ILE A 142 -8.31 -13.69 -4.92
CA ILE A 142 -8.41 -14.61 -3.79
C ILE A 142 -8.60 -16.05 -4.29
N SER A 143 -7.78 -16.98 -3.80
CA SER A 143 -7.85 -18.41 -4.15
C SER A 143 -7.68 -19.32 -2.94
#